data_AF-A0A2U3LVP4-F1
#
_entry.id   AF-A0A2U3LVP4-F1
#
_cell.length_a   1.000
_cell.length_b   1.000
_cell.length_c   1.000
_cell.angle_alpha   90.00
_cell.angle_beta   90.00
_cell.angle_gamma   90.00
#
_symmetry.space_group_name_H-M   'P 1'
#
loop_
_entity.id
_entity.type
_entity.pdbx_description
1 polymer ?
#
loop_
_entity_poly.entity_id
_entity_poly.type
_entity_poly.pdbx_seq_one_letter_code
_entity_poly.pdbx_strand_id
1 'polypeptide(L)'
;MTIGFYSPLPPARTGVADYAAALLAGLRTRGRVDIAPARCDVALYHLGNNALHAEIYRRALERPGVAVLHDAVLHHFLLGQLGEREYVEELVYNYGEWNRGLARELWRGRAASGADGRYFDYPMLRRVVERSLAVVVHNPAAARAVKQHRAGARVVEIPHLFSPPGPEGTPPRTADVIRYRQSLGVEPGTFLFGVFGYLRESKRLATVLQVFDEIRREKPFAGLLVAGQFVSTDLERAVSPLLPAPGVVRLPYLDERDFWLAASAVDACINLRYPATGETSGISIRLMGIGKPVLVTDSLECSRFPEDACLRIPPGLEERDSLRQHMILLTSLARVASAIGQRGAGHIQAHHRVEEVSTRYWELLCEFRT
;
A
#
# COMPACT_ATOMS: atom_id res chain seq x y z
N MET A 1 0.54 16.99 -27.11
CA MET A 1 0.52 17.08 -25.64
C MET A 1 1.70 16.30 -25.10
N THR A 2 2.56 16.94 -24.33
CA THR A 2 3.70 16.35 -23.62
C THR A 2 3.37 16.32 -22.14
N ILE A 3 3.25 15.13 -21.56
CA ILE A 3 3.07 14.95 -20.12
C ILE A 3 4.44 14.93 -19.46
N GLY A 4 4.61 15.74 -18.40
CA GLY A 4 5.75 15.64 -17.50
C GLY A 4 5.47 14.65 -16.38
N PHE A 5 6.21 13.55 -16.34
CA PHE A 5 6.00 12.47 -15.37
C PHE A 5 7.02 12.54 -14.24
N TYR A 6 6.56 12.82 -13.01
CA TYR A 6 7.41 13.01 -11.83
C TYR A 6 7.08 11.96 -10.76
N SER A 7 7.90 10.92 -10.69
CA SER A 7 7.77 9.82 -9.72
C SER A 7 9.14 9.24 -9.40
N PRO A 8 9.35 8.65 -8.21
CA PRO A 8 10.38 7.64 -8.07
C PRO A 8 10.13 6.52 -9.09
N LEU A 9 11.19 5.99 -9.67
CA LEU A 9 11.17 4.88 -10.63
C LEU A 9 12.17 3.80 -10.18
N PRO A 10 12.04 2.55 -10.66
CA PRO A 10 13.05 1.52 -10.40
C PRO A 10 14.44 2.02 -10.81
N PRO A 11 15.50 1.72 -10.04
CA PRO A 11 15.59 0.70 -8.98
C PRO A 11 15.25 1.20 -7.56
N ALA A 12 14.57 2.34 -7.40
CA ALA A 12 14.15 2.81 -6.08
C ALA A 12 13.25 1.78 -5.38
N ARG A 13 13.60 1.38 -4.15
CA ARG A 13 12.87 0.35 -3.39
C ARG A 13 11.63 0.94 -2.71
N THR A 14 10.57 1.16 -3.48
CA THR A 14 9.27 1.64 -3.01
C THR A 14 8.16 1.09 -3.89
N GLY A 15 7.00 0.76 -3.31
CA GLY A 15 5.86 0.26 -4.09
C GLY A 15 5.36 1.27 -5.14
N VAL A 16 5.60 2.57 -4.93
CA VAL A 16 5.26 3.62 -5.91
C VAL A 16 6.14 3.53 -7.16
N ALA A 17 7.38 3.06 -7.06
CA ALA A 17 8.29 2.98 -8.20
C ALA A 17 7.79 1.96 -9.23
N ASP A 18 7.41 0.77 -8.77
CA ASP A 18 6.87 -0.27 -9.64
C ASP A 18 5.52 0.14 -10.25
N TYR A 19 4.65 0.74 -9.43
CA TYR A 19 3.40 1.33 -9.91
C TYR A 19 3.65 2.34 -11.03
N ALA A 20 4.57 3.28 -10.78
CA ALA A 20 4.85 4.37 -11.70
C ALA A 20 5.49 3.88 -12.99
N ALA A 21 6.35 2.85 -12.95
CA ALA A 21 6.91 2.23 -14.13
C ALA A 21 5.82 1.59 -15.01
N ALA A 22 4.88 0.85 -14.41
CA ALA A 22 3.76 0.26 -15.13
C ALA A 22 2.82 1.32 -15.73
N LEU A 23 2.48 2.36 -14.96
CA LEU A 23 1.66 3.47 -15.45
C LEU A 23 2.35 4.23 -16.58
N LEU A 24 3.64 4.50 -16.45
CA LEU A 24 4.45 5.20 -17.47
C LEU A 24 4.47 4.42 -18.79
N ALA A 25 4.66 3.10 -18.73
CA ALA A 25 4.59 2.25 -19.91
C ALA A 25 3.21 2.34 -20.59
N GLY A 26 2.14 2.22 -19.81
CA GLY A 26 0.77 2.34 -20.32
C GLY A 26 0.45 3.72 -20.92
N LEU A 27 0.89 4.82 -20.29
CA LEU A 27 0.69 6.18 -20.82
C LEU A 27 1.48 6.44 -22.10
N ARG A 28 2.68 5.88 -22.25
CA ARG A 28 3.50 6.03 -23.47
C ARG A 28 2.87 5.39 -24.71
N THR A 29 1.98 4.41 -24.54
CA THR A 29 1.19 3.87 -25.66
C THR A 29 0.16 4.87 -26.20
N ARG A 30 -0.16 5.93 -25.45
CA ARG A 30 -1.22 6.91 -25.77
C ARG A 30 -0.67 8.23 -26.27
N GLY A 31 0.60 8.53 -25.97
CA GLY A 31 1.31 9.66 -26.55
C GLY A 31 2.60 9.98 -25.80
N ARG A 32 3.07 11.23 -25.95
CA ARG A 32 4.39 11.63 -25.45
C ARG A 32 4.39 11.87 -23.94
N VAL A 33 5.18 11.08 -23.23
CA VAL A 33 5.42 11.19 -21.79
C VAL A 33 6.92 11.25 -21.51
N ASP A 34 7.37 12.42 -21.06
CA ASP A 34 8.77 12.68 -20.74
C ASP A 34 8.95 12.58 -19.22
N ILE A 35 10.05 11.98 -18.77
CA ILE A 35 10.34 11.82 -17.35
C ILE A 35 10.99 13.11 -16.84
N ALA A 36 10.36 13.72 -15.85
CA ALA A 36 10.81 14.94 -15.19
C ALA A 36 11.35 16.06 -16.11
N PRO A 37 10.65 16.42 -17.22
CA PRO A 37 11.15 17.42 -18.16
C PRO A 37 11.19 18.81 -17.52
N ALA A 38 11.95 19.72 -18.11
CA ALA A 38 11.97 21.12 -17.69
C ALA A 38 10.67 21.88 -18.09
N ARG A 39 10.01 21.43 -19.16
CA ARG A 39 8.76 21.97 -19.69
C ARG A 39 7.86 20.82 -20.16
N CYS A 40 6.57 20.94 -19.91
CA CYS A 40 5.51 20.02 -20.35
C CYS A 40 4.20 20.80 -20.41
N ASP A 41 3.20 20.24 -21.09
CA ASP A 41 1.87 20.86 -21.18
C ASP A 41 1.09 20.61 -19.89
N VAL A 42 1.24 19.42 -19.29
CA VAL A 42 0.66 19.05 -17.99
C VAL A 42 1.63 18.18 -17.20
N ALA A 43 1.76 18.42 -15.90
CA ALA A 43 2.60 17.65 -15.00
C ALA A 43 1.77 16.64 -14.20
N LEU A 44 2.28 15.41 -14.05
CA LEU A 44 1.75 14.36 -13.19
C LEU A 44 2.75 14.09 -12.06
N TYR A 45 2.36 14.41 -10.83
CA TYR A 45 3.20 14.32 -9.63
C TYR A 45 2.77 13.14 -8.75
N HIS A 46 3.62 12.14 -8.61
CA HIS A 46 3.38 11.02 -7.70
C HIS A 46 3.92 11.34 -6.31
N LEU A 47 3.03 11.32 -5.32
CA LEU A 47 3.32 11.67 -3.93
C LEU A 47 2.92 10.52 -3.02
N GLY A 48 3.77 10.23 -2.04
CA GLY A 48 3.55 9.21 -1.04
C GLY A 48 4.32 9.55 0.24
N ASN A 49 4.12 8.74 1.27
CA ASN A 49 4.67 8.98 2.60
C ASN A 49 6.14 8.50 2.72
N ASN A 50 7.02 9.04 1.88
CA ASN A 50 8.44 8.66 1.80
C ASN A 50 9.32 9.83 1.32
N ALA A 51 10.53 9.95 1.86
CA ALA A 51 11.51 10.99 1.52
C ALA A 51 11.85 11.07 0.02
N LEU A 52 11.71 9.97 -0.74
CA LEU A 52 11.92 9.95 -2.19
C LEU A 52 11.01 10.93 -2.96
N HIS A 53 9.92 11.39 -2.34
CA HIS A 53 8.98 12.34 -2.94
C HIS A 53 9.33 13.80 -2.67
N ALA A 54 10.40 14.13 -1.94
CA ALA A 54 10.74 15.50 -1.51
C ALA A 54 10.82 16.50 -2.67
N GLU A 55 11.62 16.20 -3.68
CA GLU A 55 11.79 17.06 -4.86
C GLU A 55 10.52 17.13 -5.72
N ILE A 56 9.76 16.03 -5.79
CA ILE A 56 8.49 15.97 -6.53
C ILE A 56 7.43 16.84 -5.86
N TYR A 57 7.35 16.78 -4.52
CA TYR A 57 6.46 17.60 -3.71
C TYR A 57 6.79 19.09 -3.89
N ARG A 58 8.06 19.47 -3.79
CA ARG A 58 8.51 20.86 -4.02
C ARG A 58 8.07 21.37 -5.41
N ARG A 59 8.28 20.57 -6.46
CA ARG A 59 7.85 20.93 -7.82
C ARG A 59 6.34 21.05 -7.95
N ALA A 60 5.57 20.17 -7.33
CA ALA A 60 4.11 20.24 -7.33
C ALA A 60 3.56 21.51 -6.67
N LEU A 61 4.31 22.11 -5.74
CA LEU A 61 3.96 23.39 -5.12
C LEU A 61 4.34 24.60 -5.98
N GLU A 62 5.41 24.49 -6.77
CA GLU A 62 5.93 25.55 -7.65
C GLU A 62 5.15 25.68 -8.95
N ARG A 63 4.71 24.54 -9.51
CA ARG A 63 3.99 24.50 -10.79
C ARG A 63 2.74 23.63 -10.65
N PRO A 64 1.54 24.21 -10.86
CA PRO A 64 0.30 23.45 -10.84
C PRO A 64 0.32 22.28 -11.82
N GLY A 65 -0.17 21.14 -11.36
CA GLY A 65 -0.34 19.92 -12.17
C GLY A 65 -1.33 18.96 -11.50
N VAL A 66 -1.41 17.73 -12.01
CA VAL A 66 -2.21 16.67 -11.39
C VAL A 66 -1.36 15.95 -10.36
N ALA A 67 -1.81 15.92 -9.11
CA ALA A 67 -1.16 15.18 -8.04
C ALA A 67 -1.80 13.80 -7.88
N VAL A 68 -1.00 12.76 -7.71
CA VAL A 68 -1.41 11.39 -7.36
C VAL A 68 -1.00 11.13 -5.92
N LEU A 69 -1.97 10.94 -5.05
CA LEU A 69 -1.73 10.57 -3.66
C LEU A 69 -1.75 9.06 -3.51
N HIS A 70 -0.56 8.45 -3.38
CA HIS A 70 -0.39 7.05 -3.00
C HIS A 70 -0.70 6.82 -1.53
N ASP A 71 -0.43 7.83 -0.72
CA ASP A 71 -0.83 7.95 0.68
C ASP A 71 -1.57 9.27 0.87
N ALA A 72 -2.72 9.24 1.56
CA ALA A 72 -3.47 10.43 1.92
C ALA A 72 -3.05 11.01 3.27
N VAL A 73 -2.06 10.45 3.96
CA VAL A 73 -1.45 11.03 5.16
C VAL A 73 0.01 11.38 4.85
N LEU A 74 0.30 12.67 4.64
CA LEU A 74 1.65 13.18 4.38
C LEU A 74 2.35 13.68 5.65
N HIS A 75 1.77 13.44 6.82
CA HIS A 75 2.30 13.87 8.11
C HIS A 75 3.74 13.38 8.32
N HIS A 76 4.00 12.07 8.23
CA HIS A 76 5.34 11.54 8.45
C HIS A 76 6.35 11.98 7.39
N PHE A 77 5.89 12.18 6.15
CA PHE A 77 6.71 12.74 5.07
C PHE A 77 7.17 14.16 5.45
N LEU A 78 6.24 15.05 5.82
CA LEU A 78 6.56 16.42 6.21
C LEU A 78 7.39 16.48 7.49
N LEU A 79 7.10 15.60 8.46
CA LEU A 79 7.88 15.46 9.69
C LEU A 79 9.34 15.11 9.40
N GLY A 80 9.61 14.32 8.36
CA GLY A 80 10.96 13.98 7.92
C GLY A 80 11.63 15.01 7.00
N GLN A 81 10.87 15.97 6.42
CA GLN A 81 11.40 16.99 5.51
C GLN A 81 11.60 18.37 6.16
N LEU A 82 10.83 18.69 7.20
CA LEU A 82 10.76 20.03 7.77
C LEU A 82 11.57 20.14 9.07
N GLY A 83 12.03 21.34 9.39
CA GLY A 83 12.48 21.70 10.73
C GLY A 83 11.30 21.98 11.66
N GLU A 84 11.57 22.15 12.96
CA GLU A 84 10.53 22.36 13.98
C GLU A 84 9.60 23.52 13.64
N ARG A 85 10.19 24.66 13.28
CA ARG A 85 9.44 25.87 12.98
C ARG A 85 8.54 25.66 11.76
N GLU A 86 9.10 25.14 10.67
CA GLU A 86 8.36 24.90 9.44
C GLU A 86 7.25 23.85 9.62
N TYR A 87 7.51 22.79 10.39
CA TYR A 87 6.51 21.80 10.75
C TYR A 87 5.34 22.40 11.53
N VAL A 88 5.63 23.25 12.51
CA VAL A 88 4.59 23.93 13.30
C VAL A 88 3.75 24.84 12.41
N GLU A 89 4.38 25.64 11.55
CA GLU A 89 3.65 26.50 10.61
C GLU A 89 2.83 25.68 9.60
N GLU A 90 3.32 24.52 9.15
CA GLU A 90 2.58 23.65 8.25
C GLU A 90 1.34 23.05 8.94
N LEU A 91 1.45 22.64 10.20
CA LEU A 91 0.30 22.12 10.94
C LEU A 91 -0.74 23.23 11.19
N VAL A 92 -0.28 24.44 11.52
CA VAL A 92 -1.13 25.64 11.63
C VAL A 92 -1.78 25.98 10.29
N TYR A 93 -1.07 25.84 9.17
CA TYR A 93 -1.64 26.08 7.83
C TYR A 93 -2.83 25.15 7.54
N ASN A 94 -2.71 23.89 7.95
CA ASN A 94 -3.75 22.89 7.71
C ASN A 94 -4.94 23.04 8.67
N TYR A 95 -4.70 23.33 9.96
CA TYR A 95 -5.73 23.21 11.01
C TYR A 95 -5.96 24.47 11.85
N GLY A 96 -5.27 25.58 11.55
CA GLY A 96 -5.41 26.86 12.21
C GLY A 96 -4.52 27.06 13.44
N GLU A 97 -4.39 28.33 13.86
CA GLU A 97 -3.46 28.80 14.90
C GLU A 97 -3.69 28.13 16.27
N TRP A 98 -4.93 27.75 16.58
CA TRP A 98 -5.28 27.05 17.83
C TRP A 98 -4.52 25.72 18.00
N ASN A 99 -4.07 25.10 16.90
CA ASN A 99 -3.32 23.84 16.92
C ASN A 99 -1.80 24.02 17.11
N ARG A 100 -1.29 25.24 17.30
CA ARG A 100 0.15 25.48 17.48
C ARG A 100 0.75 24.76 18.69
N GLY A 101 0.00 24.68 19.80
CA GLY A 101 0.40 23.95 21.00
C GLY A 101 0.57 22.46 20.71
N LEU A 102 -0.44 21.86 20.08
CA LEU A 102 -0.42 20.47 19.63
C LEU A 102 0.73 20.22 18.65
N ALA A 103 0.99 21.13 17.71
CA ALA A 103 2.09 21.00 16.77
C ALA A 103 3.45 20.86 17.51
N ARG A 104 3.70 21.72 18.50
CA ARG A 104 4.94 21.62 19.32
C ARG A 104 5.01 20.32 20.11
N GLU A 105 3.88 19.86 20.63
CA GLU A 105 3.80 18.58 21.35
C GLU A 105 4.14 17.39 20.44
N LEU A 106 3.50 17.31 19.27
CA LEU A 106 3.79 16.29 18.26
C LEU A 106 5.25 16.37 17.81
N TRP A 107 5.77 17.56 17.55
CA TRP A 107 7.19 17.69 17.18
C TRP A 107 8.13 17.11 18.25
N ARG A 108 7.89 17.39 19.53
CA ARG A 108 8.67 16.82 20.64
C ARG A 108 8.51 15.30 20.74
N GLY A 109 7.30 14.78 20.51
CA GLY A 109 6.96 13.36 20.57
C GLY A 109 7.28 12.54 19.30
N ARG A 110 7.90 13.13 18.29
CA ARG A 110 8.06 12.54 16.94
C ARG A 110 8.75 11.18 16.87
N ALA A 111 9.55 10.83 17.88
CA ALA A 111 10.18 9.52 17.99
C ALA A 111 9.16 8.37 18.02
N ALA A 112 7.96 8.60 18.55
CA ALA A 112 6.87 7.63 18.61
C ALA A 112 5.87 7.74 17.43
N SER A 113 6.18 8.53 16.39
CA SER A 113 5.22 8.85 15.31
C SER A 113 4.73 7.65 14.52
N GLY A 114 5.48 6.54 14.49
CA GLY A 114 5.05 5.30 13.84
C GLY A 114 3.93 4.54 14.57
N ALA A 115 3.74 4.80 15.86
CA ALA A 115 2.77 4.10 16.71
C ALA A 115 1.69 5.02 17.30
N ASP A 116 1.97 6.31 17.44
CA ASP A 116 1.03 7.30 17.95
C ASP A 116 -0.04 7.64 16.89
N GLY A 117 -1.30 7.30 17.19
CA GLY A 117 -2.44 7.49 16.30
C GLY A 117 -2.64 8.93 15.85
N ARG A 118 -2.20 9.91 16.64
CA ARG A 118 -2.36 11.33 16.29
C ARG A 118 -1.64 11.70 14.99
N TYR A 119 -0.54 11.04 14.63
CA TYR A 119 0.14 11.32 13.35
C TYR A 119 -0.61 10.80 12.13
N PHE A 120 -1.63 9.97 12.33
CA PHE A 120 -2.51 9.47 11.28
C PHE A 120 -3.78 10.34 11.17
N ASP A 121 -4.19 10.96 12.28
CA ASP A 121 -5.36 11.87 12.36
C ASP A 121 -5.12 13.24 11.72
N TYR A 122 -3.85 13.63 11.51
CA TYR A 122 -3.48 14.91 10.87
C TYR A 122 -2.78 14.71 9.50
N PRO A 123 -3.51 14.37 8.42
CA PRO A 123 -2.97 14.16 7.07
C PRO A 123 -2.05 15.23 6.47
N MET A 124 -2.30 16.51 6.74
CA MET A 124 -1.53 17.67 6.26
C MET A 124 -1.49 17.79 4.72
N LEU A 125 -2.66 17.70 4.08
CA LEU A 125 -2.79 17.70 2.61
C LEU A 125 -3.03 19.09 2.00
N ARG A 126 -3.39 20.10 2.78
CA ARG A 126 -3.98 21.35 2.29
C ARG A 126 -3.13 22.02 1.21
N ARG A 127 -1.82 22.16 1.45
CA ARG A 127 -0.91 22.88 0.56
C ARG A 127 -0.82 22.26 -0.83
N VAL A 128 -0.69 20.94 -0.92
CA VAL A 128 -0.62 20.26 -2.21
C VAL A 128 -1.97 20.22 -2.92
N VAL A 129 -3.06 20.02 -2.18
CA VAL A 129 -4.43 20.04 -2.73
C VAL A 129 -4.80 21.44 -3.25
N GLU A 130 -4.30 22.50 -2.62
CA GLU A 130 -4.54 23.87 -3.07
C GLU A 130 -3.83 24.22 -4.38
N ARG A 131 -2.64 23.64 -4.60
CA ARG A 131 -1.81 23.88 -5.79
C ARG A 131 -2.12 22.95 -6.96
N SER A 132 -2.79 21.83 -6.71
CA SER A 132 -3.10 20.83 -7.74
C SER A 132 -4.28 21.26 -8.62
N LEU A 133 -4.19 20.98 -9.93
CA LEU A 133 -5.30 21.11 -10.88
C LEU A 133 -6.38 20.05 -10.64
N ALA A 134 -5.93 18.83 -10.33
CA ALA A 134 -6.74 17.72 -9.85
C ALA A 134 -5.91 16.84 -8.93
N VAL A 135 -6.58 16.11 -8.04
CA VAL A 135 -5.97 15.14 -7.14
C VAL A 135 -6.52 13.76 -7.46
N VAL A 136 -5.64 12.88 -7.92
CA VAL A 136 -5.92 11.46 -8.12
C VAL A 136 -5.69 10.72 -6.81
N VAL A 137 -6.65 9.88 -6.45
CA VAL A 137 -6.60 9.01 -5.28
C VAL A 137 -7.03 7.60 -5.68
N HIS A 138 -6.69 6.60 -4.87
CA HIS A 138 -6.96 5.20 -5.19
C HIS A 138 -8.15 4.59 -4.45
N ASN A 139 -8.72 5.32 -3.49
CA ASN A 139 -9.83 4.84 -2.66
C ASN A 139 -10.67 5.99 -2.08
N PRO A 140 -11.87 5.68 -1.55
CA PRO A 140 -12.77 6.69 -0.99
C PRO A 140 -12.25 7.38 0.29
N ALA A 141 -11.39 6.75 1.08
CA ALA A 141 -10.83 7.34 2.29
C ALA A 141 -9.90 8.51 1.95
N ALA A 142 -9.00 8.29 0.99
CA ALA A 142 -8.15 9.33 0.43
C ALA A 142 -8.98 10.47 -0.21
N ALA A 143 -10.04 10.12 -0.95
CA ALA A 143 -10.94 11.11 -1.52
C ALA A 143 -11.57 12.00 -0.44
N ARG A 144 -12.05 11.39 0.65
CA ARG A 144 -12.61 12.09 1.81
C ARG A 144 -11.56 12.98 2.47
N ALA A 145 -10.35 12.48 2.71
CA ALA A 145 -9.27 13.26 3.32
C ALA A 145 -8.94 14.51 2.50
N VAL A 146 -8.86 14.40 1.17
CA VAL A 146 -8.66 15.54 0.27
C VAL A 146 -9.81 16.55 0.39
N LYS A 147 -11.06 16.08 0.35
CA LYS A 147 -12.25 16.94 0.45
C LYS A 147 -12.37 17.64 1.81
N GLN A 148 -11.92 17.03 2.90
CA GLN A 148 -11.87 17.65 4.22
C GLN A 148 -10.87 18.82 4.26
N HIS A 149 -9.75 18.72 3.54
CA HIS A 149 -8.76 19.82 3.47
C HIS A 149 -9.16 20.91 2.47
N ARG A 150 -9.91 20.55 1.41
CA ARG A 150 -10.45 21.52 0.44
C ARG A 150 -11.71 20.95 -0.23
N ALA A 151 -12.88 21.40 0.22
CA ALA A 151 -14.18 20.93 -0.32
C ALA A 151 -14.30 21.11 -1.85
N GLY A 152 -13.78 22.22 -2.37
CA GLY A 152 -13.78 22.55 -3.80
C GLY A 152 -12.68 21.86 -4.63
N ALA A 153 -11.84 21.00 -4.04
CA ALA A 153 -10.80 20.32 -4.81
C ALA A 153 -11.40 19.37 -5.86
N ARG A 154 -10.84 19.34 -7.06
CA ARG A 154 -11.19 18.34 -8.07
C ARG A 154 -10.52 17.02 -7.70
N VAL A 155 -11.31 16.04 -7.25
CA VAL A 155 -10.83 14.70 -6.86
C VAL A 155 -11.28 13.69 -7.89
N VAL A 156 -10.35 12.84 -8.34
CA VAL A 156 -10.63 11.76 -9.28
C VAL A 156 -10.15 10.45 -8.68
N GLU A 157 -11.08 9.55 -8.38
CA GLU A 157 -10.74 8.23 -7.86
C GLU A 157 -10.35 7.30 -9.03
N ILE A 158 -9.06 6.97 -9.18
CA ILE A 158 -8.56 6.01 -10.17
C ILE A 158 -7.98 4.81 -9.42
N PRO A 159 -8.47 3.57 -9.64
CA PRO A 159 -7.99 2.38 -8.96
C PRO A 159 -6.47 2.20 -9.05
N HIS A 160 -5.89 1.63 -8.01
CA HIS A 160 -4.48 1.25 -8.02
C HIS A 160 -4.27 0.10 -9.03
N LEU A 161 -3.45 0.31 -10.07
CA LEU A 161 -3.23 -0.70 -11.11
C LEU A 161 -2.65 -2.01 -10.58
N PHE A 162 -2.95 -3.08 -11.32
CA PHE A 162 -2.37 -4.40 -11.24
C PHE A 162 -1.55 -4.65 -12.49
N SER A 163 -0.25 -4.88 -12.33
CA SER A 163 0.61 -5.41 -13.39
C SER A 163 0.84 -6.89 -13.13
N PRO A 164 0.45 -7.77 -14.07
CA PRO A 164 0.73 -9.21 -13.98
C PRO A 164 2.24 -9.52 -13.87
N PRO A 165 2.62 -10.66 -13.27
CA PRO A 165 4.02 -11.08 -13.14
C PRO A 165 4.71 -11.32 -14.49
N GLY A 166 5.92 -10.78 -14.66
CA GLY A 166 6.81 -11.07 -15.80
C GLY A 166 6.47 -10.34 -17.11
N PRO A 167 7.34 -10.43 -18.14
CA PRO A 167 7.22 -9.67 -19.40
C PRO A 167 5.93 -9.94 -20.19
N GLU A 168 5.34 -11.13 -20.00
CA GLU A 168 4.13 -11.58 -20.70
C GLU A 168 2.92 -11.71 -19.75
N GLY A 169 3.07 -11.34 -18.47
CA GLY A 169 2.05 -11.59 -17.45
C GLY A 169 1.91 -13.05 -17.03
N THR A 170 2.91 -13.89 -17.33
CA THR A 170 2.91 -15.32 -17.03
C THR A 170 3.33 -15.56 -15.57
N PRO A 171 2.46 -16.15 -14.72
CA PRO A 171 2.82 -16.48 -13.35
C PRO A 171 3.92 -17.56 -13.30
N PRO A 172 4.68 -17.65 -12.19
CA PRO A 172 5.65 -18.72 -12.00
C PRO A 172 5.02 -20.11 -12.22
N ARG A 173 5.74 -21.01 -12.89
CA ARG A 173 5.24 -22.37 -13.17
C ARG A 173 5.02 -23.10 -11.85
N THR A 174 3.98 -23.95 -11.79
CA THR A 174 3.65 -24.74 -10.59
C THR A 174 4.84 -25.52 -10.04
N ALA A 175 5.67 -26.11 -10.91
CA ALA A 175 6.88 -26.83 -10.50
C ALA A 175 7.92 -25.93 -9.82
N ASP A 176 8.06 -24.68 -10.26
CA ASP A 176 8.95 -23.69 -9.65
C ASP A 176 8.42 -23.29 -8.25
N VAL A 177 7.10 -23.12 -8.12
CA VAL A 177 6.44 -22.80 -6.84
C VAL A 177 6.58 -23.94 -5.83
N ILE A 178 6.39 -25.20 -6.25
CA ILE A 178 6.57 -26.37 -5.38
C ILE A 178 8.02 -26.46 -4.89
N ARG A 179 9.00 -26.33 -5.79
CA ARG A 179 10.43 -26.31 -5.43
C ARG A 179 10.75 -25.17 -4.47
N TYR A 180 10.15 -24.00 -4.69
CA TYR A 180 10.34 -22.86 -3.80
C TYR A 180 9.83 -23.17 -2.39
N ARG A 181 8.62 -23.72 -2.24
CA ARG A 181 8.08 -24.16 -0.94
C ARG A 181 9.00 -25.18 -0.24
N GLN A 182 9.50 -26.16 -0.99
CA GLN A 182 10.48 -27.14 -0.46
C GLN A 182 11.77 -26.46 0.02
N SER A 183 12.30 -25.50 -0.74
CA SER A 183 13.51 -24.74 -0.35
C SER A 183 13.33 -23.90 0.91
N LEU A 184 12.08 -23.54 1.24
CA LEU A 184 11.71 -22.84 2.47
C LEU A 184 11.45 -23.78 3.66
N GLY A 185 11.57 -25.11 3.47
CA GLY A 185 11.23 -26.10 4.50
C GLY A 185 9.72 -26.20 4.76
N VAL A 186 8.89 -25.79 3.80
CA VAL A 186 7.43 -25.89 3.91
C VAL A 186 6.99 -27.29 3.51
N GLU A 187 6.51 -28.07 4.47
CA GLU A 187 6.05 -29.44 4.26
C GLU A 187 4.88 -29.51 3.26
N PRO A 188 4.79 -30.59 2.45
CA PRO A 188 3.64 -30.84 1.59
C PRO A 188 2.32 -30.80 2.38
N GLY A 189 1.28 -30.17 1.80
CA GLY A 189 -0.02 -30.05 2.44
C GLY A 189 -0.13 -28.95 3.51
N THR A 190 0.96 -28.26 3.86
CA THR A 190 0.91 -27.07 4.72
C THR A 190 0.05 -25.98 4.08
N PHE A 191 -0.84 -25.33 4.83
CA PHE A 191 -1.49 -24.10 4.41
C PHE A 191 -0.62 -22.92 4.82
N LEU A 192 0.00 -22.24 3.86
CA LEU A 192 0.99 -21.20 4.07
C LEU A 192 0.37 -19.80 3.96
N PHE A 193 0.30 -19.07 5.06
CA PHE A 193 -0.02 -17.64 5.07
C PHE A 193 1.19 -16.79 4.68
N GLY A 194 0.98 -15.61 4.09
CA GLY A 194 2.04 -14.67 3.72
C GLY A 194 1.81 -13.25 4.22
N VAL A 195 2.85 -12.65 4.80
CA VAL A 195 2.95 -11.21 5.11
C VAL A 195 4.12 -10.65 4.29
N PHE A 196 3.85 -9.66 3.43
CA PHE A 196 4.82 -9.15 2.45
C PHE A 196 5.09 -7.66 2.57
N GLY A 197 6.30 -7.24 2.17
CA GLY A 197 6.73 -5.85 2.03
C GLY A 197 7.31 -5.26 3.33
N TYR A 198 7.64 -3.96 3.34
CA TYR A 198 8.24 -3.29 4.50
C TYR A 198 7.43 -3.48 5.79
N LEU A 199 8.08 -3.94 6.86
CA LEU A 199 7.46 -4.29 8.13
C LEU A 199 7.46 -3.06 9.05
N ARG A 200 6.26 -2.51 9.26
CA ARG A 200 5.93 -1.34 10.10
C ARG A 200 4.87 -1.74 11.12
N GLU A 201 4.74 -0.96 12.18
CA GLU A 201 3.76 -1.13 13.27
C GLU A 201 2.34 -1.26 12.71
N SER A 202 2.03 -0.45 11.70
CA SER A 202 0.74 -0.47 11.03
C SER A 202 0.40 -1.81 10.42
N LYS A 203 1.37 -2.68 10.07
CA LYS A 203 1.11 -4.02 9.51
C LYS A 203 0.59 -5.05 10.51
N ARG A 204 0.46 -4.69 11.79
CA ARG A 204 -0.08 -5.55 12.84
C ARG A 204 0.65 -6.89 12.97
N LEU A 205 1.95 -6.93 12.63
CA LEU A 205 2.74 -8.18 12.61
C LEU A 205 2.77 -8.86 13.97
N ALA A 206 2.79 -8.10 15.07
CA ALA A 206 2.70 -8.65 16.42
C ALA A 206 1.40 -9.45 16.63
N THR A 207 0.24 -8.88 16.26
CA THR A 207 -1.06 -9.58 16.31
C THR A 207 -1.05 -10.82 15.43
N VAL A 208 -0.53 -10.72 14.21
CA VAL A 208 -0.46 -11.84 13.27
C VAL A 208 0.37 -13.00 13.83
N LEU A 209 1.54 -12.72 14.40
CA LEU A 209 2.42 -13.74 14.96
C LEU A 209 1.80 -14.40 16.21
N GLN A 210 1.15 -13.63 17.08
CA GLN A 210 0.45 -14.14 18.25
C GLN A 210 -0.71 -15.07 17.86
N VAL A 211 -1.56 -14.65 16.93
CA VAL A 211 -2.65 -15.48 16.42
C VAL A 211 -2.12 -16.73 15.71
N PHE A 212 -1.05 -16.59 14.93
CA PHE A 212 -0.45 -17.73 14.23
C PHE A 212 0.06 -18.80 15.20
N ASP A 213 0.71 -18.41 16.31
CA ASP A 213 1.17 -19.33 17.35
C ASP A 213 0.00 -20.16 17.95
N GLU A 214 -1.15 -19.53 18.18
CA GLU A 214 -2.37 -20.23 18.61
C GLU A 214 -2.90 -21.19 17.54
N ILE A 215 -3.02 -20.72 16.30
CA ILE A 215 -3.49 -21.53 15.17
C ILE A 215 -2.60 -22.75 14.99
N ARG A 216 -1.27 -22.59 15.08
CA ARG A 216 -0.31 -23.67 14.84
C ARG A 216 -0.43 -24.80 15.87
N ARG A 217 -0.83 -24.50 17.11
CA ARG A 217 -1.10 -25.52 18.14
C ARG A 217 -2.32 -26.37 17.81
N GLU A 218 -3.32 -25.80 17.14
CA GLU A 218 -4.56 -26.49 16.74
C GLU A 218 -4.47 -27.10 15.32
N LYS A 219 -3.64 -26.50 14.46
CA LYS A 219 -3.46 -26.85 13.04
C LYS A 219 -1.97 -27.03 12.75
N PRO A 220 -1.40 -28.23 12.99
CA PRO A 220 0.03 -28.48 12.79
C PRO A 220 0.54 -28.26 11.36
N PHE A 221 -0.36 -28.28 10.38
CA PHE A 221 -0.05 -28.00 8.97
C PHE A 221 -0.32 -26.54 8.58
N ALA A 222 -0.27 -25.59 9.52
CA ALA A 222 -0.26 -24.16 9.22
C ALA A 222 1.18 -23.63 9.14
N GLY A 223 1.46 -22.76 8.18
CA GLY A 223 2.73 -22.06 8.02
C GLY A 223 2.52 -20.56 7.87
N LEU A 224 3.54 -19.76 8.21
CA LEU A 224 3.54 -18.31 8.03
C LEU A 224 4.85 -17.85 7.41
N LEU A 225 4.78 -17.28 6.21
CA LEU A 225 5.89 -16.60 5.55
C LEU A 225 5.87 -15.10 5.86
N VAL A 226 6.92 -14.59 6.50
CA VAL A 226 7.12 -13.16 6.77
C VAL A 226 8.28 -12.65 5.92
N ALA A 227 7.95 -11.98 4.81
CA ALA A 227 8.91 -11.49 3.83
C ALA A 227 8.92 -9.95 3.75
N GLY A 228 10.10 -9.34 3.88
CA GLY A 228 10.25 -7.88 3.88
C GLY A 228 11.32 -7.39 4.84
N GLN A 229 11.62 -6.09 4.80
CA GLN A 229 12.60 -5.46 5.69
C GLN A 229 11.89 -4.74 6.85
N PHE A 230 12.39 -4.90 8.07
CA PHE A 230 11.99 -4.04 9.19
C PHE A 230 12.49 -2.62 8.97
N VAL A 231 11.57 -1.67 9.08
CA VAL A 231 11.88 -0.23 8.98
C VAL A 231 11.58 0.49 10.30
N SER A 232 11.13 -0.27 11.31
CA SER A 232 11.05 0.12 12.71
C SER A 232 11.87 -0.86 13.54
N THR A 233 12.89 -0.33 14.22
CA THR A 233 13.72 -1.10 15.17
C THR A 233 12.93 -1.50 16.41
N ASP A 234 11.93 -0.72 16.79
CA ASP A 234 11.08 -1.00 17.94
C ASP A 234 10.16 -2.18 17.67
N LEU A 235 9.53 -2.19 16.48
CA LEU A 235 8.76 -3.34 16.03
C LEU A 235 9.63 -4.60 15.95
N GLU A 236 10.81 -4.51 15.33
CA GLU A 236 11.72 -5.65 15.19
C GLU A 236 12.07 -6.25 16.55
N ARG A 237 12.43 -5.41 17.53
CA ARG A 237 12.69 -5.85 18.90
C ARG A 237 11.46 -6.49 19.55
N ALA A 238 10.27 -5.91 19.36
CA ALA A 238 9.04 -6.40 19.97
C ALA A 238 8.62 -7.78 19.44
N VAL A 239 8.83 -8.07 18.14
CA VAL A 239 8.40 -9.34 17.53
C VAL A 239 9.51 -10.38 17.42
N SER A 240 10.78 -10.01 17.63
CA SER A 240 11.94 -10.92 17.55
C SER A 240 11.74 -12.25 18.29
N PRO A 241 11.17 -12.30 19.52
CA PRO A 241 10.93 -13.55 20.23
C PRO A 241 9.92 -14.49 19.55
N LEU A 242 9.04 -13.96 18.69
CA LEU A 242 7.98 -14.71 18.01
C LEU A 242 8.40 -15.21 16.62
N LEU A 243 9.42 -14.59 16.00
CA LEU A 243 9.92 -14.94 14.68
C LEU A 243 10.54 -16.35 14.56
N PRO A 244 11.25 -16.91 15.57
CA PRO A 244 11.79 -18.27 15.49
C PRO A 244 10.75 -19.35 15.82
N ALA A 245 9.47 -19.01 15.97
CA ALA A 245 8.42 -19.99 16.28
C ALA A 245 8.27 -21.05 15.18
N PRO A 246 7.97 -22.32 15.54
CA PRO A 246 7.77 -23.39 14.55
C PRO A 246 6.73 -23.04 13.48
N GLY A 247 7.09 -23.24 12.21
CA GLY A 247 6.22 -22.94 11.07
C GLY A 247 6.27 -21.48 10.59
N VAL A 248 7.06 -20.62 11.24
CA VAL A 248 7.35 -19.27 10.74
C VAL A 248 8.61 -19.31 9.86
N VAL A 249 8.49 -18.82 8.63
CA VAL A 249 9.60 -18.64 7.69
C VAL A 249 9.86 -17.15 7.52
N ARG A 250 11.09 -16.71 7.78
CA ARG A 250 11.50 -15.30 7.66
C ARG A 250 12.37 -15.10 6.43
N LEU A 251 11.97 -14.20 5.53
CA LEU A 251 12.76 -13.81 4.35
C LEU A 251 13.05 -12.31 4.32
N PRO A 252 14.20 -11.86 3.80
CA PRO A 252 14.52 -10.44 3.73
C PRO A 252 13.59 -9.69 2.75
N TYR A 253 13.97 -8.46 2.39
CA TYR A 253 13.37 -7.81 1.21
C TYR A 253 13.51 -8.72 -0.01
N LEU A 254 12.41 -8.94 -0.73
CA LEU A 254 12.39 -9.72 -1.97
C LEU A 254 12.40 -8.75 -3.16
N ASP A 255 13.24 -9.05 -4.15
CA ASP A 255 13.12 -8.39 -5.45
C ASP A 255 11.86 -8.85 -6.19
N GLU A 256 11.57 -8.25 -7.34
CA GLU A 256 10.32 -8.53 -8.08
C GLU A 256 10.19 -10.02 -8.45
N ARG A 257 11.28 -10.68 -8.84
CA ARG A 257 11.26 -12.10 -9.24
C ARG A 257 10.97 -12.99 -8.03
N ASP A 258 11.72 -12.82 -6.95
CA ASP A 258 11.56 -13.62 -5.74
C ASP A 258 10.22 -13.33 -5.04
N PHE A 259 9.76 -12.08 -5.12
CA PHE A 259 8.43 -11.69 -4.65
C PHE A 259 7.34 -12.50 -5.35
N TRP A 260 7.37 -12.62 -6.68
CA TRP A 260 6.34 -13.37 -7.40
C TRP A 260 6.39 -14.88 -7.13
N LEU A 261 7.58 -15.44 -6.92
CA LEU A 261 7.72 -16.83 -6.45
C LEU A 261 7.09 -17.01 -5.06
N ALA A 262 7.41 -16.12 -4.12
CA ALA A 262 6.88 -16.16 -2.76
C ALA A 262 5.37 -15.91 -2.70
N ALA A 263 4.86 -14.93 -3.45
CA ALA A 263 3.43 -14.63 -3.57
C ALA A 263 2.65 -15.80 -4.18
N SER A 264 3.24 -16.52 -5.14
CA SER A 264 2.64 -17.71 -5.73
C SER A 264 2.66 -18.91 -4.79
N ALA A 265 3.65 -18.98 -3.90
CA ALA A 265 3.86 -20.07 -2.94
C ALA A 265 2.92 -20.05 -1.74
N VAL A 266 2.40 -18.89 -1.34
CA VAL A 266 1.44 -18.78 -0.24
C VAL A 266 0.03 -19.17 -0.68
N ASP A 267 -0.77 -19.66 0.26
CA ASP A 267 -2.17 -20.04 0.07
C ASP A 267 -3.13 -18.90 0.41
N ALA A 268 -2.73 -17.98 1.31
CA ALA A 268 -3.45 -16.75 1.63
C ALA A 268 -2.48 -15.64 2.03
N CYS A 269 -2.86 -14.38 1.84
CA CYS A 269 -2.09 -13.23 2.29
C CYS A 269 -2.76 -12.54 3.47
N ILE A 270 -2.01 -12.26 4.53
CA ILE A 270 -2.43 -11.41 5.64
C ILE A 270 -1.81 -10.03 5.39
N ASN A 271 -2.64 -9.06 5.04
CA ASN A 271 -2.23 -7.69 4.75
C ASN A 271 -3.05 -6.70 5.59
N LEU A 272 -2.99 -6.89 6.91
CA LEU A 272 -3.59 -5.99 7.87
C LEU A 272 -2.86 -4.65 7.86
N ARG A 273 -3.64 -3.60 8.11
CA ARG A 273 -3.12 -2.25 8.24
C ARG A 273 -3.94 -1.40 9.17
N TYR A 274 -3.39 -1.05 10.33
CA TYR A 274 -4.01 -0.13 11.25
C TYR A 274 -3.00 0.58 12.16
N PRO A 275 -3.03 1.92 12.29
CA PRO A 275 -3.88 2.86 11.53
C PRO A 275 -3.52 2.92 10.04
N ALA A 276 -4.47 3.31 9.20
CA ALA A 276 -4.29 3.47 7.76
C ALA A 276 -3.82 4.90 7.41
N THR A 277 -3.14 5.06 6.28
CA THR A 277 -2.73 6.36 5.74
C THR A 277 -3.58 6.77 4.52
N GLY A 278 -4.78 6.19 4.39
CA GLY A 278 -5.63 6.36 3.21
C GLY A 278 -5.01 5.77 1.93
N GLU A 279 -4.06 4.84 2.04
CA GLU A 279 -3.41 4.24 0.89
C GLU A 279 -4.22 3.06 0.31
N THR A 280 -3.90 2.65 -0.91
CA THR A 280 -4.29 1.33 -1.42
C THR A 280 -3.07 0.45 -1.50
N SER A 281 -3.12 -0.73 -0.86
CA SER A 281 -1.96 -1.61 -0.80
C SER A 281 -1.70 -2.33 -2.12
N GLY A 282 -0.56 -2.04 -2.76
CA GLY A 282 -0.10 -2.78 -3.94
C GLY A 282 0.07 -4.29 -3.68
N ILE A 283 0.37 -4.71 -2.44
CA ILE A 283 0.42 -6.13 -2.07
C ILE A 283 -0.97 -6.78 -2.18
N SER A 284 -2.02 -6.15 -1.65
CA SER A 284 -3.39 -6.66 -1.80
C SER A 284 -3.75 -6.81 -3.27
N ILE A 285 -3.51 -5.78 -4.08
CA ILE A 285 -3.82 -5.79 -5.51
C ILE A 285 -3.08 -6.92 -6.24
N ARG A 286 -1.77 -7.09 -5.96
CA ARG A 286 -0.96 -8.16 -6.57
C ARG A 286 -1.45 -9.56 -6.18
N LEU A 287 -1.69 -9.82 -4.90
CA LEU A 287 -2.10 -11.14 -4.40
C LEU A 287 -3.53 -11.49 -4.81
N MET A 288 -4.46 -10.54 -4.73
CA MET A 288 -5.82 -10.72 -5.27
C MET A 288 -5.77 -10.98 -6.79
N GLY A 289 -4.92 -10.27 -7.52
CA GLY A 289 -4.79 -10.41 -8.97
C GLY A 289 -4.32 -11.79 -9.44
N ILE A 290 -3.53 -12.49 -8.63
CA ILE A 290 -3.13 -13.89 -8.88
C ILE A 290 -4.03 -14.91 -8.15
N GLY A 291 -5.20 -14.49 -7.68
CA GLY A 291 -6.22 -15.36 -7.13
C GLY A 291 -5.96 -15.87 -5.72
N LYS A 292 -5.16 -15.16 -4.92
CA LYS A 292 -4.96 -15.49 -3.50
C LYS A 292 -6.02 -14.78 -2.64
N PRO A 293 -6.68 -15.47 -1.70
CA PRO A 293 -7.48 -14.80 -0.69
C PRO A 293 -6.59 -13.88 0.15
N VAL A 294 -7.08 -12.67 0.42
CA VAL A 294 -6.36 -11.66 1.19
C VAL A 294 -7.19 -11.24 2.39
N LEU A 295 -6.60 -11.29 3.58
CA LEU A 295 -7.14 -10.73 4.81
C LEU A 295 -6.66 -9.28 4.91
N VAL A 296 -7.60 -8.33 4.92
CA VAL A 296 -7.33 -6.89 5.02
C VAL A 296 -7.99 -6.33 6.26
N THR A 297 -7.48 -5.21 6.78
CA THR A 297 -8.22 -4.47 7.81
C THR A 297 -9.50 -3.89 7.21
N ASP A 298 -10.62 -4.06 7.90
CA ASP A 298 -11.90 -3.48 7.49
C ASP A 298 -11.85 -1.96 7.63
N SER A 299 -11.96 -1.27 6.50
CA SER A 299 -11.79 0.17 6.44
C SER A 299 -12.35 0.77 5.15
N LEU A 300 -12.43 2.10 5.10
CA LEU A 300 -12.94 2.81 3.93
C LEU A 300 -12.00 2.66 2.71
N GLU A 301 -10.70 2.44 2.93
CA GLU A 301 -9.68 2.21 1.90
C GLU A 301 -9.96 0.97 1.04
N CYS A 302 -10.51 -0.08 1.64
CA CYS A 302 -10.83 -1.34 0.96
C CYS A 302 -12.32 -1.49 0.59
N SER A 303 -13.14 -0.47 0.87
CA SER A 303 -14.60 -0.50 0.68
C SER A 303 -15.07 -0.74 -0.76
N ARG A 304 -14.21 -0.49 -1.76
CA ARG A 304 -14.50 -0.77 -3.19
C ARG A 304 -14.38 -2.24 -3.56
N PHE A 305 -13.69 -3.05 -2.76
CA PHE A 305 -13.65 -4.48 -2.99
C PHE A 305 -14.99 -5.11 -2.64
N PRO A 306 -15.55 -5.99 -3.48
CA PRO A 306 -16.74 -6.76 -3.13
C PRO A 306 -16.54 -7.51 -1.81
N GLU A 307 -17.62 -7.67 -1.04
CA GLU A 307 -17.58 -8.30 0.29
C GLU A 307 -17.01 -9.73 0.25
N ASP A 308 -17.18 -10.42 -0.87
CA ASP A 308 -16.76 -11.81 -1.08
C ASP A 308 -15.44 -11.96 -1.88
N ALA A 309 -14.76 -10.84 -2.16
CA ALA A 309 -13.49 -10.78 -2.89
C ALA A 309 -12.26 -10.73 -1.96
N CYS A 310 -12.43 -10.38 -0.69
CA CYS A 310 -11.41 -10.40 0.35
C CYS A 310 -12.05 -10.67 1.72
N LEU A 311 -11.24 -10.98 2.73
CA LEU A 311 -11.70 -11.13 4.11
C LEU A 311 -11.36 -9.87 4.88
N ARG A 312 -12.38 -9.24 5.49
CA ARG A 312 -12.21 -7.99 6.23
C ARG A 312 -12.13 -8.26 7.72
N ILE A 313 -11.07 -7.81 8.35
CA ILE A 313 -10.79 -7.98 9.78
C ILE A 313 -11.04 -6.64 10.47
N PRO A 314 -12.02 -6.55 11.40
CA PRO A 314 -12.29 -5.32 12.11
C PRO A 314 -11.06 -4.90 12.93
N PRO A 315 -10.65 -3.62 12.89
CA PRO A 315 -9.59 -3.14 13.77
C PRO A 315 -10.08 -3.03 15.22
N GLY A 316 -9.14 -2.92 16.16
CA GLY A 316 -9.46 -2.71 17.58
C GLY A 316 -9.64 -4.01 18.36
N LEU A 317 -10.64 -4.06 19.24
CA LEU A 317 -10.80 -5.15 20.22
C LEU A 317 -11.08 -6.51 19.58
N GLU A 318 -11.80 -6.53 18.46
CA GLU A 318 -12.20 -7.76 17.75
C GLU A 318 -11.14 -8.25 16.74
N GLU A 319 -10.06 -7.50 16.52
CA GLU A 319 -9.06 -7.78 15.48
C GLU A 319 -8.47 -9.18 15.64
N ARG A 320 -8.08 -9.55 16.87
CA ARG A 320 -7.43 -10.82 17.17
C ARG A 320 -8.38 -12.00 16.94
N ASP A 321 -9.58 -11.93 17.50
CA ASP A 321 -10.56 -13.02 17.44
C ASP A 321 -11.06 -13.22 16.01
N SER A 322 -11.35 -12.14 15.29
CA SER A 322 -11.75 -12.19 13.89
C SER A 322 -10.62 -12.73 13.01
N LEU A 323 -9.38 -12.27 13.20
CA LEU A 323 -8.23 -12.80 12.45
C LEU A 323 -8.08 -14.31 12.67
N ARG A 324 -8.17 -14.77 13.92
CA ARG A 324 -8.09 -16.19 14.27
C ARG A 324 -9.17 -17.00 13.58
N GLN A 325 -10.43 -16.56 13.67
CA GLN A 325 -11.57 -17.25 13.04
C GLN A 325 -11.40 -17.38 11.51
N HIS A 326 -10.98 -16.30 10.85
CA HIS A 326 -10.75 -16.31 9.40
C HIS A 326 -9.55 -17.19 9.00
N MET A 327 -8.47 -17.22 9.80
CA MET A 327 -7.36 -18.15 9.58
C MET A 327 -7.79 -19.62 9.74
N ILE A 328 -8.65 -19.93 10.73
CA ILE A 328 -9.23 -21.28 10.89
C ILE A 328 -10.10 -21.65 9.69
N LEU A 329 -10.94 -20.72 9.23
CA LEU A 329 -11.81 -20.91 8.07
C LEU A 329 -10.99 -21.29 6.83
N LEU A 330 -9.98 -20.49 6.50
CA LEU A 330 -9.14 -20.70 5.32
C LEU A 330 -8.33 -22.00 5.38
N THR A 331 -7.77 -22.31 6.55
CA THR A 331 -7.00 -23.56 6.75
C THR A 331 -7.89 -24.81 6.73
N SER A 332 -9.16 -24.69 7.10
CA SER A 332 -10.07 -25.84 7.21
C SER A 332 -10.91 -26.07 5.94
N LEU A 333 -11.18 -25.02 5.14
CA LEU A 333 -12.05 -25.08 3.97
C LEU A 333 -11.36 -24.55 2.71
N ALA A 334 -10.53 -25.38 2.08
CA ALA A 334 -9.79 -25.01 0.86
C ALA A 334 -10.68 -24.48 -0.29
N ARG A 335 -11.91 -24.99 -0.42
CA ARG A 335 -12.89 -24.49 -1.41
C ARG A 335 -13.30 -23.03 -1.15
N VAL A 336 -13.44 -22.64 0.13
CA VAL A 336 -13.77 -21.26 0.50
C VAL A 336 -12.61 -20.34 0.19
N ALA A 337 -11.39 -20.74 0.55
CA ALA A 337 -10.17 -20.00 0.20
C ALA A 337 -10.03 -19.77 -1.31
N SER A 338 -10.25 -20.82 -2.10
CA SER A 338 -10.21 -20.74 -3.57
C SER A 338 -11.30 -19.86 -4.15
N ALA A 339 -12.55 -19.95 -3.66
CA ALA A 339 -13.65 -19.13 -4.13
C ALA A 339 -13.44 -17.63 -3.85
N ILE A 340 -12.94 -17.28 -2.65
CA ILE A 340 -12.58 -15.89 -2.32
C ILE A 340 -11.47 -15.39 -3.26
N GLY A 341 -10.42 -16.19 -3.45
CA GLY A 341 -9.33 -15.86 -4.35
C GLY A 341 -9.79 -15.62 -5.80
N GLN A 342 -10.65 -16.49 -6.33
CA GLN A 342 -11.22 -16.35 -7.68
C GLN A 342 -12.05 -15.07 -7.84
N ARG A 343 -12.86 -14.71 -6.84
CA ARG A 343 -13.63 -13.45 -6.84
C ARG A 343 -12.74 -12.22 -6.73
N GLY A 344 -11.72 -12.29 -5.89
CA GLY A 344 -10.65 -11.28 -5.83
C GLY A 344 -10.00 -11.06 -7.19
N ALA A 345 -9.55 -12.13 -7.86
CA ALA A 345 -8.95 -12.04 -9.19
C ALA A 345 -9.93 -11.48 -10.22
N GLY A 346 -11.20 -11.90 -10.21
CA GLY A 346 -12.24 -11.37 -11.08
C GLY A 346 -12.41 -9.86 -10.94
N HIS A 347 -12.46 -9.36 -9.71
CA HIS A 347 -12.53 -7.91 -9.44
C HIS A 347 -11.27 -7.17 -9.95
N ILE A 348 -10.07 -7.69 -9.67
CA ILE A 348 -8.82 -7.08 -10.13
C ILE A 348 -8.76 -7.02 -11.67
N GLN A 349 -9.14 -8.09 -12.35
CA GLN A 349 -9.18 -8.13 -13.81
C GLN A 349 -10.23 -7.17 -14.40
N ALA A 350 -11.32 -6.90 -13.69
CA ALA A 350 -12.38 -6.01 -14.17
C ALA A 350 -12.10 -4.51 -13.97
N HIS A 351 -11.26 -4.13 -13.00
CA HIS A 351 -11.14 -2.72 -12.59
C HIS A 351 -9.71 -2.18 -12.41
N HIS A 352 -8.70 -3.06 -12.34
CA HIS A 352 -7.34 -2.67 -11.97
C HIS A 352 -6.34 -2.88 -13.13
N ARG A 353 -6.79 -3.23 -14.33
CA ARG A 353 -5.90 -3.45 -15.47
C ARG A 353 -5.12 -2.20 -15.85
N VAL A 354 -3.84 -2.37 -16.18
CA VAL A 354 -2.96 -1.26 -16.59
C VAL A 354 -3.58 -0.49 -17.75
N GLU A 355 -4.14 -1.16 -18.76
CA GLU A 355 -4.71 -0.49 -19.93
C GLU A 355 -5.86 0.45 -19.55
N GLU A 356 -6.76 0.00 -18.68
CA GLU A 356 -7.93 0.77 -18.24
C GLU A 356 -7.49 1.94 -17.35
N VAL A 357 -6.64 1.67 -16.35
CA VAL A 357 -6.12 2.71 -15.45
C VAL A 357 -5.35 3.77 -16.24
N SER A 358 -4.45 3.38 -17.14
CA SER A 358 -3.71 4.32 -17.99
C SER A 358 -4.61 5.13 -18.91
N THR A 359 -5.74 4.58 -19.37
CA THR A 359 -6.74 5.33 -20.15
C THR A 359 -7.34 6.45 -19.31
N ARG A 360 -7.78 6.13 -18.09
CA ARG A 360 -8.39 7.11 -17.19
C ARG A 360 -7.43 8.23 -16.80
N TYR A 361 -6.15 7.91 -16.59
CA TYR A 361 -5.12 8.92 -16.40
C TYR A 361 -4.92 9.79 -17.64
N TRP A 362 -4.85 9.17 -18.82
CA TRP A 362 -4.67 9.91 -20.07
C TRP A 362 -5.81 10.88 -20.35
N GLU A 363 -7.06 10.42 -20.19
CA GLU A 363 -8.26 11.24 -20.34
C GLU A 363 -8.24 12.43 -19.37
N LEU A 364 -7.97 12.18 -18.09
CA LEU A 364 -7.85 13.24 -17.10
C LEU A 364 -6.78 14.27 -17.47
N LEU A 365 -5.61 13.82 -17.92
CA LEU A 365 -4.49 14.72 -18.27
C LEU A 365 -4.82 15.55 -19.52
N CYS A 366 -5.56 14.99 -20.48
CA CYS A 366 -6.02 15.71 -21.67
C CYS A 366 -6.96 16.88 -21.34
N GLU A 367 -7.68 16.84 -20.21
CA GLU A 367 -8.54 17.96 -19.77
C GLU A 367 -7.76 19.23 -19.43
N PHE A 368 -6.47 19.09 -19.10
CA PHE A 368 -5.59 20.20 -18.69
C PHE A 368 -4.60 20.60 -19.77
N ARG A 369 -4.86 20.23 -21.03
CA ARG A 369 -4.08 20.69 -22.17
C ARG A 369 -4.28 22.19 -22.32
N THR A 370 -3.29 22.98 -21.90
CA THR A 370 -3.16 24.39 -22.28
C THR A 370 -2.66 24.54 -23.71
#